data_AF-A0AAU3TDC4-F1
#
_entry.id   AF-A0AAU3TDC4-F1
#
_cell.length_a   1.000
_cell.length_b   1.000
_cell.length_c   1.000
_cell.angle_alpha   90.00
_cell.angle_beta   90.00
_cell.angle_gamma   90.00
#
_symmetry.space_group_name_H-M   'P 1'
#
loop_
_entity.id
_entity.type
_entity.pdbx_description
1 polymer ?
#
loop_
_entity_poly.entity_id
_entity_poly.type
_entity_poly.pdbx_seq_one_letter_code
_entity_poly.pdbx_strand_id
1 'polypeptide(L)' 'MVGAIRVIDVRGVATLIAADQHGLMRVWDLARPGSWTTEIHIGSGINGFTVDHAGRVCVATDMGVVALSLTEVRP' A
#
# COMPACT_ATOMS: atom_id res chain seq x y z
N MET A 1 -10.45 6.03 9.61
CA MET A 1 -10.07 4.88 10.47
C MET A 1 -9.31 3.89 9.62
N VAL A 2 -8.15 3.41 10.07
CA VAL A 2 -7.40 2.38 9.33
C VAL A 2 -8.22 1.08 9.33
N GLY A 3 -8.52 0.58 8.13
CA GLY A 3 -9.35 -0.61 7.92
C GLY A 3 -8.54 -1.87 7.65
N ALA A 4 -7.33 -1.72 7.12
CA ALA A 4 -6.44 -2.84 6.82
C ALA A 4 -4.97 -2.46 6.99
N ILE A 5 -4.18 -3.38 7.54
CA ILE A 5 -2.72 -3.29 7.66
C ILE A 5 -2.12 -4.62 7.20
N ARG A 6 -1.02 -4.56 6.44
CA ARG A 6 -0.22 -5.72 6.04
C ARG A 6 1.26 -5.39 6.20
N VAL A 7 2.02 -6.38 6.64
CA VAL A 7 3.49 -6.36 6.60
C VAL A 7 3.92 -7.50 5.70
N ILE A 8 4.74 -7.20 4.70
CA ILE A 8 5.21 -8.17 3.71
C ILE A 8 6.60 -7.77 3.22
N ASP A 9 7.38 -8.76 2.81
CA ASP A 9 8.59 -8.50 2.02
C ASP A 9 8.22 -8.16 0.58
N VAL A 10 8.51 -6.93 0.14
CA VAL A 10 8.39 -6.51 -1.26
C VAL A 10 9.80 -6.33 -1.81
N ARG A 11 10.20 -7.21 -2.73
CA ARG A 11 11.53 -7.19 -3.36
C ARG A 11 12.70 -7.09 -2.35
N GLY A 12 12.62 -7.83 -1.24
CA GLY A 12 13.65 -7.83 -0.20
C GLY A 12 13.53 -6.69 0.82
N VAL A 13 12.50 -5.84 0.72
CA VAL A 13 12.24 -4.74 1.66
C VAL A 13 11.05 -5.09 2.54
N ALA A 14 11.28 -5.15 3.86
CA ALA A 14 10.23 -5.28 4.85
C ALA A 14 9.30 -4.06 4.78
N THR A 15 8.12 -4.23 4.18
CA THR A 15 7.21 -3.16 3.82
C THR A 15 5.94 -3.24 4.65
N LEU A 16 5.57 -2.15 5.31
CA LEU A 16 4.26 -1.98 5.93
C LEU A 16 3.35 -1.21 4.98
N ILE A 17 2.14 -1.71 4.77
CA ILE A 17 1.09 -1.05 4.01
C ILE A 17 -0.13 -0.92 4.92
N ALA A 18 -0.65 0.30 5.03
CA ALA A 18 -1.91 0.56 5.73
C ALA A 18 -2.88 1.27 4.79
N ALA A 19 -4.15 0.92 4.88
CA ALA A 19 -5.21 1.50 4.08
C ALA A 19 -6.40 1.91 4.96
N ASP A 20 -7.06 3.00 4.58
CA ASP A 20 -8.24 3.50 5.28
C ASP A 20 -9.48 3.60 4.39
N GLN A 21 -10.62 3.76 5.07
CA GLN A 21 -11.93 3.87 4.44
C GLN A 21 -12.16 5.21 3.70
N HIS A 22 -11.18 6.12 3.69
CA HIS A 22 -11.26 7.38 2.94
C HIS A 22 -10.49 7.31 1.62
N GLY A 23 -9.94 6.14 1.27
CA GLY A 23 -9.24 5.95 0.02
C GLY A 23 -7.76 6.26 0.08
N LEU A 24 -7.18 6.34 1.28
CA LEU A 24 -5.77 6.59 1.46
C LEU A 24 -5.04 5.29 1.78
N MET A 25 -4.04 4.97 0.96
CA MET A 25 -3.08 3.91 1.20
C MET A 25 -1.70 4.52 1.46
N ARG A 26 -1.00 4.00 2.46
CA ARG A 26 0.32 4.47 2.89
C ARG A 26 1.28 3.30 2.95
N VAL A 27 2.51 3.55 2.51
CA VAL A 27 3.56 2.54 2.39
C VAL A 27 4.81 3.01 3.13
N TRP A 28 5.37 2.13 3.94
CA TRP A 28 6.59 2.37 4.71
C TRP A 28 7.60 1.26 4.49
N ASP A 29 8.86 1.66 4.31
CA ASP A 29 10.04 0.81 4.47
C ASP A 29 10.37 0.71 5.97
N LEU A 30 10.22 -0.49 6.54
CA LEU A 30 10.49 -0.72 7.97
C LEU A 30 11.98 -0.82 8.28
N ALA A 31 12.85 -1.02 7.29
CA ALA A 31 14.30 -0.99 7.48
C ALA A 31 14.84 0.44 7.61
N ARG A 32 14.06 1.45 7.23
CA ARG A 32 14.43 2.87 7.29
C ARG A 32 13.40 3.68 8.10
N PRO A 33 13.32 3.45 9.43
CA PRO A 33 12.36 4.15 10.29
C PRO A 33 12.53 5.67 10.20
N GLY A 34 11.42 6.39 9.98
CA GLY A 34 11.39 7.85 9.84
C GLY A 34 11.34 8.37 8.40
N SER A 35 11.53 7.50 7.41
CA SER A 35 11.32 7.80 5.99
C SER A 35 9.95 7.26 5.57
N TRP A 36 9.02 8.14 5.21
CA TRP A 36 7.80 7.68 4.56
C TRP A 36 8.06 7.44 3.09
N THR A 37 7.64 6.29 2.58
CA THR A 37 7.95 5.93 1.20
C THR A 37 6.98 6.60 0.24
N THR A 38 5.66 6.51 0.49
CA THR A 38 4.65 7.13 -0.38
C THR A 38 3.24 7.12 0.22
N GLU A 39 2.41 8.08 -0.22
CA GLU A 39 0.95 8.05 -0.13
C GLU A 39 0.33 7.81 -1.50
N ILE A 40 -0.71 6.99 -1.51
CA ILE A 40 -1.47 6.68 -2.71
C ILE A 40 -2.94 7.00 -2.41
N HIS A 41 -3.46 8.00 -3.11
CA HIS A 41 -4.89 8.32 -3.10
C HIS A 41 -5.59 7.46 -4.15
N ILE A 42 -6.38 6.49 -3.70
CA ILE A 42 -7.14 5.57 -4.56
C ILE A 42 -8.40 6.24 -5.13
N GLY A 43 -8.90 7.31 -4.48
CA GLY A 43 -10.06 8.09 -4.92
C GLY A 43 -11.43 7.51 -4.53
N SER A 44 -11.46 6.42 -3.76
CA SER A 44 -12.66 5.78 -3.20
C SER A 44 -12.29 5.03 -1.92
N GLY A 45 -13.24 4.82 -1.00
CA GLY A 45 -13.03 4.09 0.23
C GLY A 45 -12.46 2.69 -0.02
N ILE A 46 -11.48 2.27 0.79
CA ILE A 46 -10.80 0.98 0.64
C ILE A 46 -11.41 -0.05 1.59
N ASN A 47 -12.07 -1.04 0.99
CA ASN A 47 -12.68 -2.16 1.69
C ASN A 47 -11.67 -3.25 2.06
N GLY A 48 -10.58 -3.35 1.31
CA GLY A 48 -9.49 -4.28 1.57
C GLY A 48 -8.43 -4.24 0.48
N PHE A 49 -7.29 -4.87 0.75
CA PHE A 49 -6.23 -5.01 -0.25
C PHE A 49 -5.40 -6.28 -0.03
N THR A 50 -4.73 -6.70 -1.09
CA THR A 50 -3.67 -7.71 -1.05
C THR A 50 -2.44 -7.20 -1.78
N VAL A 51 -1.28 -7.72 -1.41
CA VAL A 51 0.03 -7.39 -2.00
C VAL A 51 0.85 -8.66 -2.13
N ASP A 52 1.64 -8.78 -3.19
CA ASP A 52 2.58 -9.87 -3.37
C ASP A 52 4.05 -9.42 -3.19
N HIS A 53 4.97 -10.39 -3.20
CA HIS A 53 6.41 -10.14 -3.05
C HIS A 53 7.02 -9.29 -4.18
N ALA A 54 6.33 -9.19 -5.33
CA ALA A 54 6.76 -8.35 -6.45
C ALA A 54 6.25 -6.90 -6.32
N GLY A 55 5.42 -6.60 -5.32
CA GLY A 55 4.84 -5.27 -5.09
C GLY A 55 3.58 -4.99 -5.89
N ARG A 56 2.93 -6.02 -6.47
CA ARG A 56 1.62 -5.84 -7.11
C ARG A 56 0.56 -5.74 -6.03
N VAL A 57 -0.25 -4.69 -6.07
CA VAL A 57 -1.29 -4.41 -5.09
C VAL A 57 -2.64 -4.43 -5.77
N CYS A 58 -3.57 -5.23 -5.25
CA CYS A 58 -4.98 -5.19 -5.65
C CYS A 58 -5.79 -4.59 -4.51
N VAL A 59 -6.59 -3.57 -4.83
CA VAL A 59 -7.39 -2.80 -3.87
C VAL A 59 -8.86 -2.93 -4.23
N ALA A 60 -9.67 -3.43 -3.30
CA ALA A 60 -11.12 -3.40 -3.42
C ALA A 60 -11.64 -2.08 -2.85
N THR A 61 -12.43 -1.37 -3.65
CA THR A 61 -13.01 -0.07 -3.29
C THR A 61 -14.54 -0.12 -3.40
N ASP A 62 -15.20 0.98 -3.03
CA ASP A 62 -16.65 1.11 -3.20
C ASP A 62 -17.06 1.18 -4.69
N MET A 63 -16.12 1.52 -5.58
CA MET A 63 -16.37 1.69 -7.01
C MET A 63 -15.89 0.52 -7.87
N GLY A 64 -15.14 -0.43 -7.31
CA GLY A 64 -14.61 -1.57 -8.05
C GLY A 64 -13.24 -2.02 -7.54
N VAL A 65 -12.41 -2.55 -8.44
CA VAL A 65 -11.06 -3.02 -8.11
C VAL A 65 -10.03 -2.18 -8.87
N VAL A 66 -8.99 -1.75 -8.15
CA VAL A 66 -7.81 -1.08 -8.73
C VAL A 66 -6.59 -1.97 -8.53
N ALA A 67 -5.80 -2.16 -9.59
CA ALA A 67 -4.53 -2.86 -9.53
C ALA A 67 -3.39 -1.87 -9.78
N LEU A 68 -2.39 -1.89 -8.89
CA LEU A 68 -1.24 -0.99 -8.89
C LEU A 68 0.04 -1.81 -8.74
N SER A 69 1.17 -1.18 -9.05
CA SER A 69 2.49 -1.74 -8.78
C SER A 69 3.31 -0.75 -7.97
N LEU A 70 3.85 -1.20 -6.85
CA LEU A 70 4.87 -0.47 -6.11
C LEU A 70 6.18 -0.52 -6.88
N THR A 71 6.71 0.64 -7.23
CA THR A 71 7.99 0.79 -7.95
C THR A 71 8.94 1.61 -7.10
N GLU A 72 10.20 1.17 -7.01
CA GLU A 72 11.24 1.99 -6.42
C GLU A 72 11.51 3.17 -7.36
N VAL A 73 11.45 4.39 -6.83
CA VAL A 73 11.86 5.58 -7.57
C VAL A 73 13.30 5.86 -7.15
N ARG A 74 14.24 5.60 -8.05
CA ARG A 74 15.64 6.03 -7.86
C ARG A 74 15.72 7.55 -8.10
N PRO A 75 16.42 8.31 -7.26
CA PRO A 75 16.66 9.74 -7.49
C PRO A 75 17.44 9.98 -8.79
#